data_AF-A0A6P5KJ92-F1
#
_entry.id   AF-A0A6P5KJ92-F1
#
_cell.length_a   1.000
_cell.length_b   1.000
_cell.length_c   1.000
_cell.angle_alpha   90.00
_cell.angle_beta   90.00
_cell.angle_gamma   90.00
#
_symmetry.space_group_name_H-M   'P 1'
#
loop_
_entity.id
_entity.type
_entity.pdbx_description
1 polymer ?
#
loop_
_entity_poly.entity_id
_entity_poly.type
_entity_poly.pdbx_seq_one_letter_code
_entity_poly.pdbx_strand_id
1 'polypeptide(L)'
;MPRVVPDQKSKFENEEFFRKLSRECEIKYTGFRDRPHEERQARFQNACRDGRSEIAFVATGTNLSLQFFPASWQGEQRQTPSREYVDLEREAGKVYLKAPMILNGVCVIWKGWIDLQRLDGMGCLEFDEERAQEDALAQQAFEEARRRTREFEDRDRSHREEMEVRVSQLLAVTESQSPRMLELEGAHHREHLVQIPHFTEEETVVQRGKKTTRP
;
A
#
# COMPACT_ATOMS: atom_id res chain seq x y z
N MET A 1 -3.70 -1.23 -0.44
CA MET A 1 -5.17 -1.47 -0.45
C MET A 1 -5.45 -2.63 0.48
N PRO A 2 -6.45 -2.53 1.37
CA PRO A 2 -6.82 -3.65 2.24
C PRO A 2 -7.27 -4.84 1.40
N ARG A 3 -6.76 -6.02 1.71
CA ARG A 3 -7.20 -7.27 1.05
C ARG A 3 -8.44 -7.87 1.72
N VAL A 4 -8.85 -7.34 2.88
CA VAL A 4 -9.88 -7.91 3.76
C VAL A 4 -11.01 -6.92 4.05
N VAL A 5 -12.20 -7.44 4.35
CA VAL A 5 -13.37 -6.63 4.73
C VAL A 5 -13.35 -6.29 6.23
N PRO A 6 -13.97 -5.18 6.68
CA PRO A 6 -13.98 -4.82 8.10
C PRO A 6 -14.66 -5.86 9.01
N ASP A 7 -15.86 -6.33 8.67
CA ASP A 7 -16.64 -7.28 9.47
C ASP A 7 -16.52 -8.73 8.96
N GLN A 8 -15.29 -9.25 8.96
CA GLN A 8 -14.98 -10.57 8.38
C GLN A 8 -15.84 -11.69 8.99
N LYS A 9 -15.99 -11.72 10.32
CA LYS A 9 -16.76 -12.74 11.04
C LYS A 9 -18.24 -12.73 10.64
N SER A 10 -18.85 -11.55 10.61
CA SER A 10 -20.24 -11.38 10.18
C SER A 10 -20.44 -11.85 8.73
N LYS A 11 -19.50 -11.52 7.84
CA LYS A 11 -19.55 -11.97 6.45
C LYS A 11 -19.44 -13.50 6.34
N PHE A 12 -18.54 -14.12 7.09
CA PHE A 12 -18.38 -15.57 7.12
C PHE A 12 -19.64 -16.29 7.62
N GLU A 13 -20.29 -15.77 8.67
CA GLU A 13 -21.46 -16.39 9.27
C GLU A 13 -22.74 -16.18 8.46
N ASN A 14 -22.90 -15.02 7.82
CA ASN A 14 -24.15 -14.65 7.14
C ASN A 14 -24.18 -15.01 5.65
N GLU A 15 -23.04 -15.01 4.96
CA GLU A 15 -23.00 -15.24 3.52
C GLU A 15 -23.23 -16.73 3.19
N GLU A 16 -24.20 -17.01 2.32
CA GLU A 16 -24.59 -18.37 1.96
C GLU A 16 -23.43 -19.19 1.39
N PHE A 17 -22.53 -18.52 0.66
CA PHE A 17 -21.32 -19.13 0.11
C PHE A 17 -20.45 -19.76 1.20
N PHE A 18 -20.12 -19.02 2.26
CA PHE A 18 -19.31 -19.54 3.38
C PHE A 18 -20.08 -20.58 4.18
N ARG A 19 -21.38 -20.37 4.44
CA ARG A 19 -22.22 -21.35 5.17
C ARG A 19 -22.32 -22.71 4.47
N LYS A 20 -22.28 -22.73 3.14
CA LYS A 20 -22.25 -23.98 2.37
C LYS A 20 -20.90 -24.68 2.48
N LEU A 21 -19.81 -23.92 2.40
CA LEU A 21 -18.45 -24.45 2.40
C LEU A 21 -17.89 -24.72 3.81
N SER A 22 -18.50 -24.17 4.87
CA SER A 22 -18.10 -24.43 6.26
C SER A 22 -18.56 -25.77 6.79
N ARG A 23 -19.55 -26.38 6.14
CA ARG A 23 -19.97 -27.74 6.42
C ARG A 23 -19.00 -28.71 5.75
N GLU A 24 -18.83 -29.87 6.36
CA GLU A 24 -18.05 -30.94 5.77
C GLU A 24 -18.66 -31.34 4.42
N CYS A 25 -17.91 -31.11 3.34
CA CYS A 25 -18.35 -31.33 1.96
C CYS A 25 -17.41 -32.32 1.26
N GLU A 26 -17.98 -33.09 0.33
CA GLU A 26 -17.17 -33.93 -0.56
C GLU A 26 -16.30 -33.04 -1.45
N ILE A 27 -15.02 -33.38 -1.53
CA ILE A 27 -14.02 -32.70 -2.34
C ILE A 27 -13.33 -33.68 -3.29
N LYS A 28 -12.85 -33.16 -4.43
CA LYS A 28 -12.07 -33.91 -5.41
C LYS A 28 -10.84 -33.15 -5.84
N TYR A 29 -9.74 -33.85 -6.04
CA TYR A 29 -8.57 -33.30 -6.72
C TYR A 29 -8.89 -33.05 -8.19
N THR A 30 -8.71 -31.80 -8.64
CA THR A 30 -9.06 -31.37 -10.00
C THR A 30 -7.86 -31.16 -10.91
N GLY A 31 -6.63 -31.38 -10.43
CA GLY A 31 -5.44 -31.31 -11.26
C GLY A 31 -5.31 -32.47 -12.25
N PHE A 32 -4.68 -32.17 -13.41
CA PHE A 32 -4.28 -33.12 -14.44
C PHE A 32 -5.37 -34.11 -14.87
N ARG A 33 -6.62 -33.65 -15.06
CA ARG A 33 -7.77 -34.51 -15.43
C ARG A 33 -7.62 -35.20 -16.78
N ASP A 34 -6.74 -34.70 -17.65
CA ASP A 34 -6.37 -35.27 -18.95
C ASP A 34 -5.43 -36.49 -18.85
N ARG A 35 -4.86 -36.75 -17.66
CA ARG A 35 -3.83 -37.78 -17.45
C ARG A 35 -4.38 -39.07 -16.86
N PRO A 36 -3.68 -40.21 -17.06
CA PRO A 36 -4.02 -41.47 -16.42
C PRO A 36 -4.05 -41.34 -14.89
N HIS A 37 -4.93 -42.12 -14.25
CA HIS A 37 -5.19 -42.04 -12.81
C HIS A 37 -3.92 -42.21 -11.96
N GLU A 38 -3.06 -43.17 -12.30
CA GLU A 38 -1.78 -43.41 -11.62
C GLU A 38 -0.84 -42.19 -11.70
N GLU A 39 -0.77 -41.53 -12.85
CA GLU A 39 0.03 -40.30 -13.00
C GLU A 39 -0.55 -39.16 -12.14
N ARG A 40 -1.88 -39.06 -12.05
CA ARG A 40 -2.55 -38.06 -11.20
C ARG A 40 -2.25 -38.29 -9.72
N GLN A 41 -2.22 -39.54 -9.26
CA GLN A 41 -1.86 -39.89 -7.89
C GLN A 41 -0.44 -39.43 -7.55
N ALA A 42 0.53 -39.77 -8.42
CA ALA A 42 1.92 -39.37 -8.23
C ALA A 42 2.08 -37.84 -8.23
N ARG A 43 1.39 -37.14 -9.15
CA ARG A 43 1.42 -35.68 -9.21
C ARG A 43 0.77 -35.01 -8.01
N PHE A 44 -0.35 -35.54 -7.51
CA PHE A 44 -0.99 -35.02 -6.30
C PHE A 44 -0.05 -35.14 -5.09
N GLN A 45 0.58 -36.30 -4.89
CA GLN A 45 1.54 -36.49 -3.80
C GLN A 45 2.73 -35.52 -3.89
N ASN A 46 3.27 -35.32 -5.09
CA ASN A 46 4.35 -34.35 -5.31
C ASN A 46 3.86 -32.91 -5.09
N ALA A 47 2.65 -32.56 -5.51
CA ALA A 47 2.07 -31.24 -5.29
C ALA A 47 1.88 -30.95 -3.78
N CYS A 48 1.40 -31.94 -3.02
CA CYS A 48 1.33 -31.84 -1.56
C CYS A 48 2.71 -31.60 -0.93
N ARG A 49 3.77 -32.25 -1.43
CA ARG A 49 5.16 -31.99 -0.98
C ARG A 49 5.70 -30.64 -1.44
N ASP A 50 5.25 -30.14 -2.59
CA ASP A 50 5.58 -28.80 -3.10
C ASP A 50 4.81 -27.69 -2.35
N GLY A 51 3.82 -28.04 -1.52
CA GLY A 51 3.04 -27.08 -0.74
C GLY A 51 1.89 -26.42 -1.51
N ARG A 52 1.40 -27.04 -2.59
CA ARG A 52 0.28 -26.53 -3.40
C ARG A 52 -0.63 -27.65 -3.88
N SER A 53 -1.92 -27.39 -4.00
CA SER A 53 -2.84 -28.35 -4.63
C SER A 53 -4.09 -27.66 -5.17
N GLU A 54 -4.82 -28.34 -6.04
CA GLU A 54 -6.07 -27.85 -6.62
C GLU A 54 -7.19 -28.82 -6.30
N ILE A 55 -8.22 -28.32 -5.63
CA ILE A 55 -9.36 -29.13 -5.21
C ILE A 55 -10.66 -28.46 -5.65
N ALA A 56 -11.73 -29.24 -5.75
CA ALA A 56 -13.07 -28.72 -5.94
C ALA A 56 -14.04 -29.31 -4.93
N PHE A 57 -14.91 -28.47 -4.40
CA PHE A 57 -16.09 -28.89 -3.68
C PHE A 57 -17.11 -29.47 -4.65
N VAL A 58 -17.48 -30.74 -4.49
CA VAL A 58 -18.37 -31.45 -5.41
C VAL A 58 -19.79 -30.87 -5.36
N ALA A 59 -20.28 -30.56 -4.17
CA ALA A 59 -21.65 -30.07 -3.97
C ALA A 59 -21.90 -28.70 -4.61
N THR A 60 -20.91 -27.81 -4.59
CA THR A 60 -21.03 -26.43 -5.08
C THR A 60 -20.35 -26.21 -6.43
N GLY A 61 -19.47 -27.13 -6.85
CA GLY A 61 -18.61 -26.96 -8.02
C GLY A 61 -17.51 -25.91 -7.83
N THR A 62 -17.28 -25.42 -6.61
CA THR A 62 -16.28 -24.39 -6.31
C THR A 62 -14.88 -24.97 -6.38
N ASN A 63 -14.04 -24.46 -7.28
CA ASN A 63 -12.61 -24.80 -7.36
C ASN A 63 -11.79 -23.89 -6.45
N LEU A 64 -10.84 -24.46 -5.70
CA LEU A 64 -9.88 -23.74 -4.87
C LEU A 64 -8.47 -24.20 -5.21
N SER A 65 -7.59 -23.22 -5.43
CA SER A 65 -6.14 -23.43 -5.45
C SER A 65 -5.62 -23.23 -4.03
N LEU A 66 -5.19 -24.31 -3.40
CA LEU A 66 -4.68 -24.34 -2.04
C LEU A 66 -3.17 -24.11 -2.03
N GLN A 67 -2.72 -23.31 -1.07
CA GLN A 67 -1.32 -23.14 -0.74
C GLN A 67 -1.12 -23.50 0.73
N PHE A 68 -0.19 -24.41 1.00
CA PHE A 68 0.08 -25.00 2.32
C PHE A 68 1.19 -24.24 3.08
N PHE A 69 1.33 -22.94 2.80
CA PHE A 69 2.28 -22.06 3.47
C PHE A 69 1.56 -20.86 4.05
N PRO A 70 2.03 -20.32 5.19
CA PRO A 70 1.54 -19.04 5.68
C PRO A 70 1.84 -17.93 4.66
N ALA A 71 0.90 -17.00 4.48
CA ALA A 71 0.98 -15.98 3.43
C ALA A 71 2.17 -15.02 3.57
N SER A 72 2.77 -14.92 4.76
CA SER A 72 3.97 -14.15 5.04
C SER A 72 5.23 -14.72 4.38
N TRP A 73 5.18 -15.95 3.86
CA TRP A 73 6.35 -16.66 3.32
C TRP A 73 6.46 -16.59 1.79
N GLN A 74 5.73 -15.68 1.14
CA GLN A 74 5.87 -15.42 -0.29
C GLN A 74 7.25 -14.81 -0.59
N GLY A 75 8.25 -15.64 -0.90
CA GLY A 75 9.57 -15.18 -1.35
C GLY A 75 10.76 -16.09 -1.00
N GLU A 76 10.62 -16.95 0.01
CA GLU A 76 11.72 -17.82 0.46
C GLU A 76 11.82 -19.07 -0.43
N GLN A 77 13.01 -19.35 -0.97
CA GLN A 77 13.28 -20.47 -1.89
C GLN A 77 12.87 -21.82 -1.27
N ARG A 78 11.94 -22.52 -1.94
CA ARG A 78 11.61 -23.95 -1.80
C ARG A 78 11.68 -24.49 -0.36
N GLN A 79 10.77 -24.05 0.50
CA GLN A 79 10.56 -24.73 1.78
C GLN A 79 9.50 -25.81 1.62
N THR A 80 9.73 -26.98 2.23
CA THR A 80 8.75 -28.06 2.33
C THR A 80 7.64 -27.62 3.29
N PRO A 81 6.35 -27.81 2.97
CA PRO A 81 5.27 -27.46 3.89
C PRO A 81 5.44 -28.22 5.21
N SER A 82 5.14 -27.55 6.32
CA SER A 82 5.24 -28.18 7.63
C SER A 82 4.19 -29.29 7.78
N ARG A 83 4.45 -30.22 8.70
CA ARG A 83 3.51 -31.30 9.01
C ARG A 83 2.14 -30.80 9.49
N GLU A 84 2.09 -29.58 10.02
CA GLU A 84 0.82 -28.95 10.42
C GLU A 84 -0.10 -28.66 9.22
N TYR A 85 0.48 -28.33 8.07
CA TYR A 85 -0.26 -28.03 6.84
C TYR A 85 -0.46 -29.26 5.95
N VAL A 86 0.47 -30.20 5.98
CA VAL A 86 0.40 -31.44 5.19
C VAL A 86 0.81 -32.62 6.08
N ASP A 87 -0.19 -33.41 6.50
CA ASP A 87 0.02 -34.61 7.32
C ASP A 87 -0.33 -35.89 6.53
N LEU A 88 0.72 -36.60 6.13
CA LEU A 88 0.66 -37.90 5.44
C LEU A 88 0.72 -39.08 6.41
N GLU A 89 1.10 -38.84 7.66
CA GLU A 89 1.37 -39.91 8.66
C GLU A 89 0.16 -40.16 9.55
N ARG A 90 -0.78 -39.22 9.63
CA ARG A 90 -1.98 -39.33 10.47
C ARG A 90 -2.82 -40.58 10.17
N GLU A 91 -3.01 -40.93 8.90
CA GLU A 91 -3.78 -42.10 8.49
C GLU A 91 -3.24 -42.68 7.19
N ALA A 92 -2.96 -43.98 7.16
CA ALA A 92 -2.41 -44.64 6.00
C ALA A 92 -3.37 -44.55 4.80
N GLY A 93 -2.87 -44.09 3.66
CA GLY A 93 -3.65 -43.94 2.43
C GLY A 93 -4.43 -42.62 2.33
N LYS A 94 -4.37 -41.75 3.34
CA LYS A 94 -4.96 -40.41 3.29
C LYS A 94 -3.92 -39.33 3.58
N VAL A 95 -4.19 -38.14 3.09
CA VAL A 95 -3.43 -36.94 3.44
C VAL A 95 -4.38 -35.93 4.06
N TYR A 96 -4.04 -35.43 5.25
CA TYR A 96 -4.74 -34.32 5.88
C TYR A 96 -4.04 -33.03 5.51
N LEU A 97 -4.83 -32.04 5.12
CA LEU A 97 -4.36 -30.81 4.52
C LEU A 97 -5.02 -29.62 5.21
N LYS A 98 -4.23 -28.58 5.49
CA LYS A 98 -4.66 -27.31 6.06
C LYS A 98 -4.07 -26.19 5.22
N ALA A 99 -4.89 -25.23 4.78
CA ALA A 99 -4.46 -24.15 3.90
C ALA A 99 -5.10 -22.81 4.32
N PRO A 100 -4.33 -21.87 4.89
CA PRO A 100 -4.84 -20.55 5.25
C PRO A 100 -4.90 -19.63 4.03
N MET A 101 -6.04 -18.97 3.79
CA MET A 101 -6.25 -18.10 2.62
C MET A 101 -7.21 -16.95 2.90
N ILE A 102 -7.20 -15.96 2.01
CA ILE A 102 -8.15 -14.85 2.02
C ILE A 102 -9.14 -15.09 0.88
N LEU A 103 -10.39 -15.38 1.22
CA LEU A 103 -11.45 -15.67 0.25
C LEU A 103 -12.50 -14.56 0.34
N ASN A 104 -12.80 -13.89 -0.77
CA ASN A 104 -13.75 -12.76 -0.81
C ASN A 104 -13.51 -11.70 0.29
N GLY A 105 -12.26 -11.50 0.69
CA GLY A 105 -11.85 -10.56 1.76
C GLY A 105 -12.07 -11.08 3.19
N VAL A 106 -12.29 -12.37 3.39
CA VAL A 106 -12.40 -13.02 4.70
C VAL A 106 -11.22 -13.97 4.87
N CYS A 107 -10.50 -13.85 5.99
CA CYS A 107 -9.46 -14.79 6.40
C CYS A 107 -10.11 -16.11 6.82
N VAL A 108 -9.80 -17.18 6.08
CA VAL A 108 -10.33 -18.52 6.31
C VAL A 108 -9.21 -19.55 6.25
N ILE A 109 -9.40 -20.65 6.96
CA ILE A 109 -8.56 -21.83 6.87
C ILE A 109 -9.38 -22.92 6.22
N TRP A 110 -8.91 -23.39 5.06
CA TRP A 110 -9.42 -24.63 4.50
C TRP A 110 -8.80 -25.81 5.23
N LYS A 111 -9.61 -26.78 5.63
CA LYS A 111 -9.17 -28.04 6.23
C LYS A 111 -9.88 -29.21 5.55
N GLY A 112 -9.15 -30.30 5.35
CA GLY A 112 -9.74 -31.50 4.78
C GLY A 112 -8.76 -32.65 4.71
N TRP A 113 -9.24 -33.77 4.21
CA TRP A 113 -8.43 -34.92 3.90
C TRP A 113 -8.78 -35.46 2.51
N ILE A 114 -7.79 -36.06 1.84
CA ILE A 114 -7.95 -36.68 0.52
C ILE A 114 -7.34 -38.08 0.56
N ASP A 115 -8.06 -39.04 0.00
CA ASP A 115 -7.59 -40.40 -0.25
C ASP A 115 -6.57 -40.40 -1.40
N LEU A 116 -5.39 -40.96 -1.14
CA LEU A 116 -4.27 -40.97 -2.09
C LEU A 116 -4.52 -41.89 -3.28
N GLN A 117 -5.40 -42.88 -3.16
CA GLN A 117 -5.76 -43.76 -4.26
C GLN A 117 -6.92 -43.20 -5.07
N ARG A 118 -7.99 -42.72 -4.43
CA ARG A 118 -9.20 -42.27 -5.12
C ARG A 118 -9.15 -40.82 -5.57
N LEU A 119 -8.29 -40.00 -4.95
CA LEU A 119 -8.18 -38.56 -5.18
C LEU A 119 -9.47 -37.78 -4.88
N ASP A 120 -10.25 -38.29 -3.94
CA ASP A 120 -11.43 -37.67 -3.35
C ASP A 120 -11.35 -37.69 -1.81
N GLY A 121 -12.22 -36.95 -1.15
CA GLY A 121 -12.27 -36.91 0.31
C GLY A 121 -13.26 -35.89 0.82
N MET A 122 -13.00 -35.35 2.02
CA MET A 122 -13.87 -34.38 2.67
C MET A 122 -13.09 -33.13 3.07
N GLY A 123 -13.73 -31.96 2.99
CA GLY A 123 -13.14 -30.71 3.46
C GLY A 123 -14.19 -29.66 3.78
N CYS A 124 -13.74 -28.63 4.49
CA CYS A 124 -14.55 -27.47 4.88
C CYS A 124 -13.69 -26.22 5.05
N LEU A 125 -14.36 -25.07 5.15
CA LEU A 125 -13.75 -23.79 5.53
C LEU A 125 -14.05 -23.46 6.99
N GLU A 126 -13.03 -22.99 7.70
CA GLU A 126 -13.13 -22.43 9.04
C GLU A 126 -12.71 -20.97 9.03
N PHE A 127 -13.27 -20.17 9.92
CA PHE A 127 -12.87 -18.77 10.07
C PHE A 127 -11.53 -18.67 10.82
N ASP A 128 -10.62 -17.85 10.30
CA ASP A 128 -9.30 -17.62 10.91
C ASP A 128 -9.35 -16.37 11.80
N GLU A 129 -9.75 -16.54 13.06
CA GLU A 129 -9.89 -15.42 14.01
C GLU A 129 -8.57 -14.70 14.27
N GLU A 130 -7.49 -15.47 14.46
CA GLU A 130 -6.15 -14.94 14.74
C GLU A 130 -5.65 -14.07 13.59
N ARG A 131 -5.69 -14.61 12.37
CA ARG A 131 -5.25 -13.88 11.19
C ARG A 131 -6.16 -12.70 10.85
N ALA A 132 -7.47 -12.84 11.03
CA ALA A 132 -8.40 -11.73 10.83
C ALA A 132 -8.10 -10.57 11.80
N GLN A 133 -7.72 -10.87 13.04
CA GLN A 133 -7.33 -9.88 14.03
C GLN A 133 -6.00 -9.20 13.67
N GLU A 134 -4.99 -9.97 13.24
CA GLU A 134 -3.72 -9.42 12.77
C GLU A 134 -3.89 -8.48 11.57
N ASP A 135 -4.67 -8.89 10.58
CA ASP A 135 -4.98 -8.05 9.41
C ASP A 135 -5.74 -6.78 9.81
N ALA A 136 -6.66 -6.85 10.78
CA ALA A 136 -7.36 -5.68 11.30
C ALA A 136 -6.42 -4.69 12.00
N LEU A 137 -5.46 -5.19 12.79
CA LEU A 137 -4.44 -4.36 13.44
C LEU A 137 -3.50 -3.72 12.42
N ALA A 138 -3.05 -4.48 11.42
CA ALA A 138 -2.22 -3.98 10.34
C ALA A 138 -2.96 -2.90 9.53
N GLN A 139 -4.27 -3.07 9.31
CA GLN A 139 -5.10 -2.10 8.63
C GLN A 139 -5.28 -0.81 9.45
N GLN A 140 -5.51 -0.92 10.75
CA GLN A 140 -5.57 0.23 11.66
C GLN A 140 -4.24 1.00 11.68
N ALA A 141 -3.11 0.31 11.77
CA ALA A 141 -1.79 0.93 11.75
C ALA A 141 -1.52 1.65 10.40
N PHE A 142 -1.93 1.04 9.29
CA PHE A 142 -1.80 1.64 7.96
C PHE A 142 -2.68 2.89 7.80
N GLU A 143 -3.93 2.83 8.26
CA GLU A 143 -4.85 3.97 8.22
C GLU A 143 -4.38 5.11 9.13
N GLU A 144 -3.85 4.79 10.31
CA GLU A 144 -3.28 5.78 11.21
C GLU A 144 -2.03 6.44 10.59
N ALA A 145 -1.12 5.65 10.00
CA ALA A 145 0.03 6.19 9.30
C ALA A 145 -0.39 7.11 8.15
N ARG A 146 -1.37 6.69 7.34
CA ARG A 146 -1.92 7.51 6.26
C ARG A 146 -2.57 8.79 6.76
N ARG A 147 -3.32 8.73 7.87
CA ARG A 147 -3.93 9.91 8.51
C ARG A 147 -2.85 10.88 8.97
N ARG A 148 -1.81 10.39 9.65
CA ARG A 148 -0.67 11.21 10.10
C ARG A 148 0.05 11.89 8.92
N THR A 149 0.30 11.17 7.83
CA THR A 149 0.90 11.76 6.61
C THR A 149 0.02 12.87 6.05
N ARG A 150 -1.29 12.62 5.94
CA ARG A 150 -2.23 13.63 5.45
C ARG A 150 -2.32 14.86 6.36
N GLU A 151 -2.39 14.67 7.67
CA GLU A 151 -2.38 15.77 8.64
C GLU A 151 -1.09 16.60 8.56
N PHE A 152 0.05 15.95 8.30
CA PHE A 152 1.33 16.63 8.10
C PHE A 152 1.34 17.45 6.80
N GLU A 153 0.87 16.87 5.70
CA GLU A 153 0.73 17.57 4.40
C GLU A 153 -0.24 18.76 4.48
N ASP A 154 -1.37 18.60 5.18
CA ASP A 154 -2.35 19.67 5.36
C ASP A 154 -1.80 20.80 6.26
N ARG A 155 -1.01 20.47 7.30
CA ARG A 155 -0.31 21.48 8.12
C ARG A 155 0.76 22.23 7.33
N ASP A 156 1.56 21.54 6.52
CA ASP A 156 2.58 22.16 5.69
C ASP A 156 1.96 23.10 4.66
N ARG A 157 0.86 22.68 4.01
CA ARG A 157 0.08 23.53 3.11
C ARG A 157 -0.48 24.76 3.83
N SER A 158 -1.13 24.57 4.99
CA SER A 158 -1.69 25.68 5.77
C SER A 158 -0.61 26.66 6.22
N HIS A 159 0.56 26.17 6.65
CA HIS A 159 1.69 27.02 7.04
C HIS A 159 2.23 27.82 5.85
N ARG A 160 2.31 27.20 4.67
CA ARG A 160 2.70 27.90 3.43
C ARG A 160 1.70 28.97 3.05
N GLU A 161 0.41 28.67 3.05
CA GLU A 161 -0.67 29.62 2.74
C GLU A 161 -0.66 30.81 3.72
N GLU A 162 -0.51 30.56 5.02
CA GLU A 162 -0.37 31.64 6.01
C GLU A 162 0.85 32.53 5.75
N MET A 163 1.99 31.93 5.38
CA MET A 163 3.21 32.68 5.07
C MET A 163 3.01 33.54 3.81
N GLU A 164 2.36 33.00 2.77
CA GLU A 164 2.01 33.73 1.55
C GLU A 164 1.04 34.90 1.82
N VAL A 165 0.06 34.73 2.71
CA VAL A 165 -0.84 35.81 3.16
C VAL A 165 -0.07 36.89 3.92
N ARG A 166 0.80 36.51 4.87
CA ARG A 166 1.62 37.47 5.63
C ARG A 166 2.56 38.26 4.73
N VAL A 167 3.20 37.59 3.76
CA VAL A 167 4.06 38.26 2.77
C VAL A 167 3.23 39.22 1.91
N SER A 168 2.06 38.82 1.44
CA SER A 168 1.17 39.68 0.65
C SER A 168 0.70 40.91 1.42
N GLN A 169 0.37 40.77 2.71
CA GLN A 169 0.03 41.89 3.58
C GLN A 169 1.20 42.85 3.79
N LEU A 170 2.41 42.33 4.03
CA LEU A 170 3.60 43.15 4.16
C LEU A 170 3.90 43.94 2.88
N LEU A 171 3.79 43.29 1.71
CA LEU A 171 3.96 43.95 0.41
C LEU A 171 2.92 45.07 0.20
N ALA A 172 1.64 44.83 0.52
CA ALA A 172 0.59 45.84 0.42
C ALA A 172 0.84 47.06 1.33
N VAL A 173 1.36 46.83 2.55
CA VAL A 173 1.74 47.93 3.45
C VAL A 173 2.90 48.74 2.87
N THR A 174 3.91 48.08 2.30
CA THR A 174 5.04 48.78 1.66
C THR A 174 4.64 49.57 0.41
N GLU A 175 3.71 49.07 -0.40
CA GLU A 175 3.16 49.80 -1.55
C GLU A 175 2.32 51.01 -1.12
N SER A 176 1.56 50.89 -0.02
CA SER A 176 0.77 52.00 0.53
C SER A 176 1.60 53.14 1.15
N GLN A 177 2.86 52.87 1.53
CA GLN A 177 3.80 53.90 1.99
C GLN A 177 4.60 54.56 0.85
N SER A 178 4.45 54.08 -0.39
CA SER A 178 5.19 54.56 -1.56
C SER A 178 4.57 55.71 -2.40
N PRO A 179 3.51 56.46 -1.98
CA PRO A 179 3.16 57.70 -2.67
C PRO A 179 3.21 58.95 -1.77
N ARG A 180 4.24 59.09 -0.91
CA ARG A 180 4.48 60.35 -0.17
C ARG A 180 5.85 61.00 -0.38
N MET A 181 6.70 60.48 -1.27
CA MET A 181 8.01 61.08 -1.59
C MET A 181 8.08 61.64 -3.03
N LEU A 182 6.99 62.16 -3.59
CA LEU A 182 7.02 62.86 -4.89
C LEU A 182 6.20 64.16 -4.95
N GLU A 183 5.80 64.76 -3.82
CA GLU A 183 5.04 66.02 -3.81
C GLU A 183 5.68 67.14 -2.95
N LEU A 184 6.98 67.37 -3.07
CA LEU A 184 7.62 68.54 -2.42
C LEU A 184 8.54 69.39 -3.32
N GLU A 185 8.58 69.15 -4.63
CA GLU A 185 9.23 70.07 -5.58
C GLU A 185 8.28 70.46 -6.71
N GLY A 186 7.38 71.39 -6.41
CA GLY A 186 6.45 71.88 -7.42
C GLY A 186 5.58 73.03 -6.95
N ALA A 187 6.20 74.19 -6.71
CA ALA A 187 5.66 75.54 -7.02
C ALA A 187 6.13 76.59 -6.00
N HIS A 188 7.17 77.35 -6.35
CA HIS A 188 7.01 78.81 -6.44
C HIS A 188 8.18 79.42 -7.22
N HIS A 189 7.84 79.92 -8.41
CA HIS A 189 8.68 80.75 -9.24
C HIS A 189 8.38 82.22 -8.88
N ARG A 190 9.37 82.98 -8.39
CA ARG A 190 9.88 84.20 -9.05
C ARG A 190 10.81 85.04 -8.15
N GLU A 191 11.86 85.52 -8.83
CA GLU A 191 12.58 86.78 -8.63
C GLU A 191 13.55 86.86 -7.44
N HIS A 192 14.84 86.68 -7.73
CA HIS A 192 15.76 87.82 -7.77
C HIS A 192 17.05 87.45 -8.53
N LEU A 193 17.33 88.25 -9.55
CA LEU A 193 18.50 88.24 -10.41
C LEU A 193 19.67 88.91 -9.69
N VAL A 194 20.75 88.21 -9.30
CA VAL A 194 22.08 88.82 -9.10
C VAL A 194 23.23 87.81 -9.33
N GLN A 195 23.96 88.07 -10.42
CA GLN A 195 25.39 87.86 -10.74
C GLN A 195 26.14 86.56 -10.38
N ILE A 196 26.63 85.97 -11.47
CA ILE A 196 27.83 85.13 -11.61
C ILE A 196 29.07 85.95 -11.18
N PRO A 197 30.11 85.32 -10.59
CA PRO A 197 31.30 85.13 -11.42
C PRO A 197 31.91 83.72 -11.33
N HIS A 198 32.51 83.37 -12.46
CA HIS A 198 33.41 82.26 -12.76
C HIS A 198 34.35 81.84 -11.62
N PHE A 199 34.56 80.53 -11.49
CA PHE A 199 35.89 80.00 -11.21
C PHE A 199 36.14 78.70 -11.99
N THR A 200 37.38 78.61 -12.47
CA THR A 200 37.95 77.76 -13.50
C THR A 200 38.32 76.35 -13.03
N GLU A 201 38.24 75.42 -13.98
CA GLU A 201 39.10 74.24 -14.26
C GLU A 201 39.96 73.67 -13.12
N GLU A 202 39.83 72.36 -12.86
CA GLU A 202 40.91 71.44 -13.24
C GLU A 202 40.45 69.97 -13.28
N GLU A 203 40.98 69.28 -14.28
CA GLU A 203 40.86 67.85 -14.54
C GLU A 203 41.41 66.99 -13.39
N THR A 204 40.91 65.77 -13.26
CA THR A 204 41.83 64.61 -13.22
C THR A 204 41.08 63.33 -13.58
N VAL A 205 41.26 62.94 -14.84
CA VAL A 205 41.13 61.57 -15.34
C VAL A 205 42.24 60.72 -14.72
N VAL A 206 41.89 59.63 -14.02
CA VAL A 206 42.73 58.42 -13.98
C VAL A 206 41.86 57.17 -14.11
N GLN A 207 41.90 56.61 -15.31
CA GLN A 207 41.65 55.19 -15.58
C GLN A 207 42.73 54.31 -14.93
N ARG A 208 42.35 53.09 -14.54
CA ARG A 208 43.10 51.80 -14.58
C ARG A 208 42.61 50.96 -13.39
N GLY A 209 42.30 49.68 -13.51
CA GLY A 209 42.44 48.76 -14.63
C GLY A 209 42.34 47.34 -14.09
N LYS A 210 41.64 46.51 -14.86
CA LYS A 210 42.00 45.14 -15.26
C LYS A 210 42.25 44.05 -14.19
N LYS A 211 41.48 42.96 -14.40
CA LYS A 211 41.88 41.53 -14.42
C LYS A 211 42.24 40.96 -13.04
N THR A 212 41.81 39.77 -12.68
CA THR A 212 42.28 38.53 -13.30
C THR A 212 41.32 37.35 -13.16
N THR A 213 41.40 36.54 -14.20
CA THR A 213 40.80 35.24 -14.48
C THR A 213 41.31 34.13 -13.53
N ARG A 214 40.43 33.13 -13.35
CA ARG A 214 40.64 31.71 -12.99
C ARG A 214 41.85 31.04 -13.68
N PRO A 215 42.32 29.85 -13.27
CA PRO A 215 41.55 28.59 -13.16
C PRO A 215 40.96 28.30 -11.79
#